data_AF-A0A2P8HUQ5-F1
#
_entry.id   AF-A0A2P8HUQ5-F1
#
_cell.length_a   1.000
_cell.length_b   1.000
_cell.length_c   1.000
_cell.angle_alpha   90.00
_cell.angle_beta   90.00
_cell.angle_gamma   90.00
#
_symmetry.space_group_name_H-M   'P 1'
#
loop_
_entity.id
_entity.type
_entity.pdbx_description
1 polymer ?
#
loop_
_entity_poly.entity_id
_entity_poly.type
_entity_poly.pdbx_seq_one_letter_code
_entity_poly.pdbx_strand_id
1 'polypeptide(L)'
;MVPDFLYFTLLDPYFNAGHLWWGIFVYDIPLSLLLAFLYHNVVRQALIAYSPKWISGRLRLFGNFNWNTYFRQHYLVVISSVIIGVLSHLFLDAFTHGEGVFVELLPALQGDVTVLHHQMKMWYLMQYISSIVGLPLLLYFFLKIPMTKKVSRMVTQQKAGFWLLVVVASIMILLGNEYLHHINCKGLDYLAVAMGGLFYGLIVVVLWYYRYSSRSTR
;
A
#
# COMPACT_ATOMS: atom_id res chain seq x y z
N MET A 1 6.55 -5.51 -0.89
CA MET A 1 5.64 -4.34 -0.79
C MET A 1 6.16 -3.19 -1.63
N VAL A 2 7.36 -2.65 -1.38
CA VAL A 2 7.89 -1.57 -2.24
C VAL A 2 8.38 -2.03 -3.62
N PRO A 3 8.97 -3.24 -3.78
CA PRO A 3 9.32 -3.76 -5.11
C PRO A 3 8.14 -3.75 -6.10
N ASP A 4 6.95 -4.16 -5.63
CA ASP A 4 5.69 -4.06 -6.39
C ASP A 4 5.15 -2.63 -6.56
N PHE A 5 5.58 -1.68 -5.73
CA PHE A 5 4.94 -0.36 -5.67
C PHE A 5 5.18 0.46 -6.94
N LEU A 6 6.20 0.10 -7.72
CA LEU A 6 6.42 0.67 -9.04
C LEU A 6 5.23 0.39 -9.97
N TYR A 7 4.58 -0.79 -9.85
CA TYR A 7 3.35 -1.09 -10.58
C TYR A 7 2.26 -0.04 -10.31
N PHE A 8 2.07 0.33 -9.05
CA PHE A 8 1.05 1.28 -8.63
C PHE A 8 1.40 2.71 -9.05
N THR A 9 2.68 3.08 -8.95
CA THR A 9 3.11 4.44 -9.31
C THR A 9 3.09 4.67 -10.82
N LEU A 10 3.43 3.66 -11.61
CA LEU A 10 3.44 3.77 -13.07
C LEU A 10 2.09 3.40 -13.70
N LEU A 11 1.16 2.86 -12.90
CA LEU A 11 -0.09 2.25 -13.37
C LEU A 11 0.17 1.17 -14.44
N ASP A 12 1.30 0.47 -14.29
CA ASP A 12 1.79 -0.57 -15.19
C ASP A 12 2.11 -1.84 -14.38
N PRO A 13 1.25 -2.87 -14.41
CA PRO A 13 1.43 -4.09 -13.63
C PRO A 13 2.61 -4.96 -14.10
N TYR A 14 3.24 -4.63 -15.24
CA TYR A 14 4.33 -5.43 -15.81
C TYR A 14 5.72 -4.84 -15.52
N PHE A 15 5.79 -3.69 -14.84
CA PHE A 15 7.05 -3.00 -14.59
C PHE A 15 7.87 -3.60 -13.44
N ASN A 16 8.85 -4.45 -13.75
CA ASN A 16 9.49 -5.30 -12.74
C ASN A 16 10.87 -4.82 -12.20
N ALA A 17 11.23 -3.54 -12.39
CA ALA A 17 12.59 -3.09 -12.05
C ALA A 17 12.92 -3.11 -10.54
N GLY A 18 11.90 -3.08 -9.67
CA GLY A 18 12.06 -3.17 -8.22
C GLY A 18 12.55 -4.54 -7.73
N HIS A 19 12.35 -5.60 -8.50
CA HIS A 19 12.76 -6.96 -8.12
C HIS A 19 14.21 -7.29 -8.50
N LEU A 20 14.92 -6.34 -9.11
CA LEU A 20 16.34 -6.49 -9.42
C LEU A 20 17.19 -6.14 -8.19
N TRP A 21 18.31 -6.85 -8.00
CA TRP A 21 19.24 -6.60 -6.88
C TRP A 21 19.72 -5.15 -6.79
N TRP A 22 20.01 -4.52 -7.94
CA TRP A 22 20.37 -3.11 -7.99
C TRP A 22 19.14 -2.19 -7.85
N GLY A 23 17.95 -2.69 -8.21
CA GLY A 23 16.67 -2.00 -8.08
C GLY A 23 16.32 -1.68 -6.63
N ILE A 24 16.77 -2.50 -5.69
CA ILE A 24 16.66 -2.23 -4.24
C ILE A 24 17.24 -0.84 -3.89
N PHE A 25 18.42 -0.52 -4.43
CA PHE A 25 19.12 0.71 -4.10
C PHE A 25 18.63 1.89 -4.93
N VAL A 26 18.27 1.67 -6.20
CA VAL A 26 17.88 2.73 -7.14
C VAL A 26 16.41 3.11 -7.02
N TYR A 27 15.53 2.14 -6.76
CA TYR A 27 14.09 2.35 -6.72
C TYR A 27 13.53 2.13 -5.32
N ASP A 28 13.76 0.97 -4.69
CA ASP A 28 13.00 0.62 -3.50
C ASP A 28 13.34 1.49 -2.31
N ILE A 29 14.63 1.74 -2.03
CA ILE A 29 15.03 2.60 -0.92
C ILE A 29 14.54 4.05 -1.15
N PRO A 30 14.83 4.71 -2.29
CA PRO A 30 14.33 6.06 -2.54
C PRO A 30 12.81 6.16 -2.49
N LEU A 31 12.10 5.22 -3.11
CA LEU A 31 10.63 5.21 -3.14
C LEU A 31 10.06 4.96 -1.73
N SER A 32 10.61 4.02 -0.97
CA SER A 32 10.20 3.76 0.42
C SER A 32 10.31 5.00 1.28
N LEU A 33 11.42 5.74 1.17
CA LEU A 33 11.63 6.98 1.90
C LEU A 33 10.64 8.05 1.44
N LEU A 34 10.46 8.25 0.13
CA LEU A 34 9.50 9.20 -0.42
C LEU A 34 8.08 8.91 0.12
N LEU A 35 7.64 7.66 0.07
CA LEU A 35 6.34 7.23 0.57
C LEU A 35 6.21 7.42 2.08
N ALA A 36 7.26 7.14 2.85
CA ALA A 36 7.26 7.37 4.29
C ALA A 36 7.11 8.87 4.60
N PHE A 37 7.86 9.75 3.92
CA PHE A 37 7.73 11.20 4.08
C PHE A 37 6.34 11.70 3.66
N LEU A 38 5.82 11.22 2.53
CA LEU A 38 4.48 11.54 2.04
C LEU A 38 3.41 11.11 3.05
N TYR A 39 3.49 9.87 3.54
CA TYR A 39 2.56 9.36 4.54
C TYR A 39 2.63 10.19 5.82
N HIS A 40 3.82 10.33 6.41
CA HIS A 40 3.95 10.92 7.72
C HIS A 40 3.67 12.43 7.75
N ASN A 41 4.00 13.16 6.68
CA ASN A 41 3.85 14.62 6.66
C ASN A 41 2.56 15.10 5.99
N VAL A 42 1.98 14.31 5.08
CA VAL A 42 0.81 14.72 4.29
C VAL A 42 -0.39 13.85 4.65
N VAL A 43 -0.32 12.55 4.38
CA VAL A 43 -1.50 11.67 4.33
C VAL A 43 -2.03 11.26 5.72
N ARG A 44 -1.13 11.02 6.68
CA ARG A 44 -1.46 10.42 8.00
C ARG A 44 -2.59 11.14 8.73
N GLN A 45 -2.50 12.47 8.83
CA GLN A 45 -3.49 13.24 9.60
C GLN A 45 -4.86 13.23 8.93
N ALA A 46 -4.91 13.28 7.60
CA ALA A 46 -6.15 13.17 6.85
C ALA A 46 -6.79 11.79 7.05
N LEU A 47 -6.01 10.70 6.92
CA LEU A 47 -6.51 9.35 7.18
C LEU A 47 -7.07 9.21 8.60
N ILE A 48 -6.32 9.64 9.63
CA ILE A 48 -6.81 9.59 11.01
C ILE A 48 -8.11 10.40 11.18
N ALA A 49 -8.24 11.57 10.55
CA ALA A 49 -9.42 12.42 10.66
C ALA A 49 -10.66 11.83 9.97
N TYR A 50 -10.50 11.30 8.76
CA TYR A 50 -11.59 10.87 7.89
C TYR A 50 -11.89 9.37 7.94
N SER A 51 -11.08 8.56 8.61
CA SER A 51 -11.40 7.15 8.87
C SER A 51 -12.60 6.98 9.83
N PRO A 52 -13.27 5.80 9.80
CA PRO A 52 -14.28 5.42 10.78
C PRO A 52 -13.81 5.59 12.24
N LYS A 53 -14.77 5.78 13.18
CA LYS A 53 -14.45 6.03 14.59
C LYS A 53 -13.57 4.94 15.21
N TRP A 54 -13.85 3.67 14.90
CA TRP A 54 -13.10 2.54 15.42
C TRP A 54 -11.64 2.50 14.94
N ILE A 55 -11.36 2.94 13.70
CA ILE A 55 -10.00 3.05 13.16
C ILE A 55 -9.30 4.28 13.74
N SER A 56 -9.92 5.45 13.59
CA SER A 56 -9.32 6.72 14.03
C SER A 56 -9.06 6.76 15.54
N GLY A 57 -9.90 6.14 16.36
CA GLY A 57 -9.71 6.06 17.81
C GLY A 57 -8.43 5.31 18.21
N ARG A 58 -8.01 4.32 17.41
CA ARG A 58 -6.77 3.54 17.62
C ARG A 58 -5.56 4.26 17.03
N LEU A 59 -5.68 4.81 15.82
CA LEU A 59 -4.56 5.47 15.12
C LEU A 59 -4.20 6.85 15.70
N ARG A 60 -5.12 7.52 16.42
CA ARG A 60 -4.86 8.82 17.06
C ARG A 60 -3.64 8.84 17.96
N LEU A 61 -3.30 7.73 18.60
CA LEU A 61 -2.12 7.60 19.46
C LEU A 61 -0.81 7.93 18.71
N PHE A 62 -0.79 7.71 17.39
CA PHE A 62 0.36 7.96 16.53
C PHE A 62 0.29 9.31 15.80
N GLY A 63 -0.77 10.11 16.02
CA GLY A 63 -0.98 11.36 15.29
C GLY A 63 0.12 12.41 15.51
N ASN A 64 0.65 12.48 16.73
CA ASN A 64 1.67 13.44 17.15
C ASN A 64 3.11 12.94 16.92
N PHE A 65 3.30 11.79 16.28
CA PHE A 65 4.63 11.26 16.01
C PHE A 65 5.40 12.19 15.05
N ASN A 66 6.54 12.71 15.53
CA ASN A 66 7.40 13.59 14.74
C ASN A 66 8.38 12.77 13.89
N TRP A 67 7.93 12.39 12.70
CA TRP A 67 8.70 11.62 11.74
C TRP A 67 10.01 12.29 11.34
N ASN A 68 10.01 13.60 11.08
CA ASN A 68 11.19 14.30 10.58
C ASN A 68 12.32 14.29 11.62
N THR A 69 12.00 14.48 12.90
CA THR A 69 12.98 14.36 13.98
C THR A 69 13.47 12.91 14.12
N TYR A 70 12.55 11.95 14.13
CA TYR A 70 12.90 10.53 14.24
C TYR A 70 13.83 10.08 13.11
N PHE A 71 13.51 10.42 11.86
CA PHE A 71 14.33 10.08 10.70
C PHE A 71 15.73 10.68 10.82
N ARG A 72 15.86 11.95 11.21
CA ARG A 72 17.17 12.59 11.40
C ARG A 72 18.02 11.89 12.46
N GLN A 73 17.39 11.42 13.54
CA GLN A 73 18.09 10.76 14.65
C GLN A 73 18.37 9.28 14.38
N HIS A 74 17.57 8.62 13.54
CA HIS A 74 17.58 7.17 13.37
C HIS A 74 17.56 6.72 11.90
N TYR A 75 18.14 7.49 10.98
CA TYR A 75 18.10 7.18 9.54
C TYR A 75 18.69 5.79 9.21
N LEU A 76 19.73 5.33 9.91
CA LEU A 76 20.28 3.99 9.74
C LEU A 76 19.26 2.90 10.10
N VAL A 77 18.49 3.09 11.18
CA VAL A 77 17.43 2.16 11.59
C VAL A 77 16.32 2.15 10.53
N VAL A 78 15.93 3.31 10.01
CA VAL A 78 14.91 3.41 8.95
C VAL A 78 15.38 2.71 7.68
N ILE A 79 16.58 3.01 7.20
CA ILE A 79 17.12 2.42 5.95
C ILE A 79 17.30 0.91 6.10
N SER A 80 17.88 0.43 7.21
CA SER A 80 18.02 -1.00 7.46
C SER A 80 16.67 -1.71 7.53
N SER A 81 15.65 -1.08 8.13
CA SER A 81 14.29 -1.61 8.19
C SER A 81 13.63 -1.68 6.81
N VAL A 82 13.86 -0.68 5.94
CA VAL A 82 13.44 -0.73 4.53
C VAL A 82 14.10 -1.90 3.82
N ILE A 83 15.42 -2.06 3.94
CA ILE A 83 16.16 -3.18 3.30
C ILE A 83 15.62 -4.53 3.79
N ILE A 84 15.46 -4.72 5.10
CA ILE A 84 14.89 -5.96 5.67
C ILE A 84 13.48 -6.22 5.12
N GLY A 85 12.65 -5.17 5.01
CA GLY A 85 11.31 -5.27 4.43
C GLY A 85 11.31 -5.68 2.96
N VAL A 86 12.21 -5.10 2.15
CA VAL A 86 12.40 -5.45 0.74
C VAL A 86 12.87 -6.90 0.60
N LEU A 87 13.92 -7.29 1.33
CA LEU A 87 14.47 -8.65 1.28
C LEU A 87 13.46 -9.69 1.74
N SER A 88 12.67 -9.40 2.78
CA SER A 88 11.62 -10.31 3.25
C SER A 88 10.52 -10.51 2.21
N HIS A 89 10.20 -9.47 1.44
CA HIS A 89 9.25 -9.57 0.34
C HIS A 89 9.80 -10.42 -0.80
N LEU A 90 11.00 -10.11 -1.31
CA LEU A 90 11.64 -10.90 -2.38
C LEU A 90 11.82 -12.37 -1.96
N PHE A 91 12.10 -12.61 -0.68
CA PHE A 91 12.17 -13.97 -0.13
C PHE A 91 10.82 -14.69 -0.22
N LEU A 92 9.71 -14.03 0.13
CA LEU A 92 8.38 -14.62 -0.03
C LEU A 92 8.01 -14.83 -1.50
N ASP A 93 8.35 -13.88 -2.37
CA ASP A 93 8.08 -13.97 -3.81
C ASP A 93 8.77 -15.17 -4.44
N ALA A 94 9.97 -15.53 -3.97
CA ALA A 94 10.69 -16.71 -4.41
C ALA A 94 9.97 -18.04 -4.15
N PHE A 95 8.96 -18.08 -3.26
CA PHE A 95 8.08 -19.25 -3.05
C PHE A 95 6.74 -19.16 -3.78
N THR A 96 6.34 -17.95 -4.17
CA THR A 96 4.96 -17.66 -4.58
C THR A 96 4.84 -17.23 -6.04
N HIS A 97 5.92 -17.23 -6.81
CA HIS A 97 5.90 -16.91 -8.24
C HIS A 97 6.51 -18.04 -9.06
N GLY A 98 6.01 -18.22 -10.29
CA GLY A 98 6.43 -19.32 -11.16
C GLY A 98 7.94 -19.36 -11.43
N GLU A 99 8.60 -18.20 -11.52
CA GLU A 99 10.05 -18.04 -11.72
C GLU A 99 10.82 -17.93 -10.40
N GLY A 100 10.16 -18.17 -9.26
CA GLY A 100 10.78 -18.08 -7.95
C GLY A 100 11.81 -19.20 -7.74
N VAL A 101 12.98 -18.85 -7.22
CA VAL A 101 14.08 -19.80 -6.98
C VAL A 101 13.63 -21.02 -6.16
N PHE A 102 12.79 -20.84 -5.13
CA PHE A 102 12.30 -21.97 -4.34
C PHE A 102 11.23 -22.78 -5.06
N VAL A 103 10.48 -22.18 -5.98
CA VAL A 103 9.54 -22.90 -6.85
C VAL A 103 10.28 -23.82 -7.82
N GLU A 104 11.44 -23.39 -8.34
CA GLU A 104 12.31 -24.25 -9.16
C GLU A 104 12.97 -25.37 -8.35
N LEU A 105 13.40 -25.09 -7.12
CA LEU A 105 14.09 -26.05 -6.26
C LEU A 105 13.15 -27.07 -5.59
N LEU A 106 11.87 -26.73 -5.38
CA LEU A 106 10.90 -27.57 -4.67
C LEU A 106 9.78 -28.00 -5.64
N PRO A 107 9.85 -29.20 -6.25
CA PRO A 107 8.87 -29.66 -7.24
C PRO A 107 7.42 -29.65 -6.73
N ALA A 108 7.21 -29.79 -5.42
CA ALA A 108 5.89 -29.70 -4.80
C ALA A 108 5.18 -28.36 -5.06
N LEU A 109 5.93 -27.26 -5.24
CA LEU A 109 5.38 -25.94 -5.55
C LEU A 109 4.95 -25.80 -7.01
N GLN A 110 5.51 -26.60 -7.92
CA GLN A 110 5.12 -26.66 -9.33
C GLN A 110 3.95 -27.61 -9.59
N GLY A 111 3.58 -28.43 -8.61
CA GLY A 111 2.45 -29.34 -8.68
C GLY A 111 1.13 -28.59 -8.87
N ASP A 112 0.23 -29.21 -9.64
CA ASP A 112 -1.14 -28.73 -9.79
C ASP A 112 -1.97 -29.13 -8.57
N VAL A 113 -2.79 -28.20 -8.10
CA VAL A 113 -3.75 -28.41 -7.03
C VAL A 113 -5.11 -27.91 -7.47
N THR A 114 -6.15 -28.68 -7.16
CA THR A 114 -7.53 -28.29 -7.43
C THR A 114 -8.16 -27.74 -6.16
N VAL A 115 -8.60 -26.48 -6.20
CA VAL A 115 -9.29 -25.80 -5.10
C VAL A 115 -10.63 -25.30 -5.63
N LEU A 116 -11.74 -25.72 -5.01
CA LEU A 116 -13.10 -25.33 -5.41
C LEU A 116 -13.38 -25.50 -6.92
N HIS A 117 -12.92 -26.61 -7.51
CA HIS A 117 -13.02 -26.94 -8.95
C HIS A 117 -12.16 -26.07 -9.90
N HIS A 118 -11.30 -25.21 -9.38
CA HIS A 118 -10.30 -24.48 -10.16
C HIS A 118 -8.93 -25.13 -10.00
N GLN A 119 -8.27 -25.45 -11.11
CA GLN A 119 -6.88 -25.89 -11.10
C GLN A 119 -5.95 -24.69 -11.05
N MET A 120 -4.95 -24.76 -10.18
CA MET A 120 -3.89 -23.77 -10.09
C MET A 120 -2.60 -24.44 -9.62
N LYS A 121 -1.48 -23.73 -9.77
CA LYS A 121 -0.20 -24.17 -9.24
C LYS A 121 -0.13 -23.97 -7.73
N MET A 122 0.59 -24.85 -7.04
CA MET A 122 0.76 -24.76 -5.59
C MET A 122 1.44 -23.45 -5.15
N TRP A 123 2.42 -22.94 -5.90
CA TRP A 123 3.01 -21.62 -5.65
C TRP A 123 1.98 -20.48 -5.69
N TYR A 124 0.98 -20.57 -6.58
CA TYR A 124 -0.08 -19.58 -6.67
C TYR A 124 -1.06 -19.71 -5.50
N LEU A 125 -1.35 -20.93 -5.06
CA LEU A 125 -2.10 -21.17 -3.83
C LEU A 125 -1.41 -20.58 -2.59
N MET A 126 -0.07 -20.61 -2.53
CA MET A 126 0.69 -19.98 -1.44
C MET A 126 0.47 -18.45 -1.38
N GLN A 127 0.23 -17.76 -2.51
CA GLN A 127 -0.16 -16.34 -2.50
C GLN A 127 -1.49 -16.12 -1.74
N TYR A 128 -2.49 -16.98 -2.00
CA TYR A 128 -3.77 -16.89 -1.30
C TYR A 128 -3.64 -17.24 0.18
N ILE A 129 -2.92 -18.31 0.52
CA ILE A 129 -2.73 -18.73 1.91
C ILE A 129 -1.99 -17.65 2.70
N SER A 130 -0.89 -17.10 2.16
CA SER A 130 -0.16 -16.02 2.82
C SER A 130 -1.03 -14.78 3.03
N SER A 131 -1.92 -14.45 2.09
CA SER A 131 -2.90 -13.36 2.26
C SER A 131 -3.96 -13.67 3.32
N ILE A 132 -4.55 -14.86 3.28
CA ILE A 132 -5.59 -15.33 4.21
C ILE A 132 -5.06 -15.44 5.64
N VAL A 133 -3.78 -15.76 5.84
CA VAL A 133 -3.15 -15.81 7.16
C VAL A 133 -2.64 -14.44 7.58
N GLY A 134 -1.99 -13.72 6.67
CA GLY A 134 -1.37 -12.42 6.93
C GLY A 134 -2.38 -11.35 7.30
N LEU A 135 -3.51 -11.26 6.60
CA LEU A 135 -4.51 -10.21 6.84
C LEU A 135 -5.18 -10.33 8.24
N PRO A 136 -5.64 -11.51 8.70
CA PRO A 136 -6.11 -11.70 10.07
C PRO A 136 -5.04 -11.45 11.12
N LEU A 137 -3.78 -11.81 10.86
CA LEU A 137 -2.67 -11.52 11.78
C LEU A 137 -2.47 -10.01 11.95
N LEU A 138 -2.46 -9.26 10.84
CA LEU A 138 -2.40 -7.80 10.87
C LEU A 138 -3.62 -7.20 11.58
N LEU A 139 -4.82 -7.71 11.31
CA LEU A 139 -6.05 -7.30 11.98
C LEU A 139 -5.98 -7.57 13.49
N TYR A 140 -5.47 -8.73 13.91
CA TYR A 140 -5.28 -9.07 15.31
C TYR A 140 -4.38 -8.08 16.04
N PHE A 141 -3.22 -7.74 15.46
CA PHE A 141 -2.33 -6.73 16.03
C PHE A 141 -2.96 -5.33 16.02
N PHE A 142 -3.69 -4.98 14.95
CA PHE A 142 -4.42 -3.73 14.89
C PHE A 142 -5.48 -3.61 16.00
N LEU A 143 -6.22 -4.69 16.28
CA LEU A 143 -7.24 -4.74 17.32
C LEU A 143 -6.67 -4.69 18.74
N LYS A 144 -5.38 -4.99 18.93
CA LYS A 144 -4.68 -4.79 20.21
C LYS A 144 -4.37 -3.32 20.52
N ILE A 145 -4.34 -2.44 19.52
CA ILE A 145 -4.07 -1.00 19.73
C ILE A 145 -5.25 -0.40 20.51
N PRO A 146 -5.08 0.14 21.72
CA PRO A 146 -6.21 0.59 22.53
C PRO A 146 -6.98 1.74 21.86
N MET A 147 -8.31 1.70 21.98
CA MET A 147 -9.16 2.74 21.42
C MET A 147 -9.22 3.94 22.37
N THR A 148 -8.83 5.11 21.88
CA THR A 148 -9.03 6.37 22.61
C THR A 148 -10.50 6.80 22.51
N LYS A 149 -11.10 7.22 23.63
CA LYS A 149 -12.49 7.72 23.68
C LYS A 149 -12.65 9.13 23.10
N LYS A 150 -11.57 9.77 22.65
CA LYS A 150 -11.64 11.12 22.08
C LYS A 150 -12.46 11.09 20.78
N VAL A 151 -13.52 11.89 20.76
CA VAL A 151 -14.44 11.95 19.62
C VAL A 151 -13.74 12.55 18.41
N SER A 152 -13.96 11.93 17.24
CA SER A 152 -13.53 12.47 15.95
C SER A 152 -14.10 13.87 15.74
N ARG A 153 -13.25 14.84 15.39
CA ARG A 153 -13.67 16.21 15.05
C ARG A 153 -14.60 16.25 13.82
N MET A 154 -14.39 15.35 12.86
CA MET A 154 -15.20 15.27 11.63
C MET A 154 -16.49 14.48 11.83
N VAL A 155 -17.60 15.01 11.34
CA VAL A 155 -18.92 14.35 11.31
C VAL A 155 -19.02 13.35 10.16
N THR A 156 -19.96 12.40 10.24
CA THR A 156 -20.09 11.29 9.26
C THR A 156 -20.24 11.77 7.82
N GLN A 157 -21.01 12.83 7.57
CA GLN A 157 -21.19 13.40 6.23
C GLN A 157 -19.88 13.93 5.62
N GLN A 158 -19.04 14.58 6.42
CA GLN A 158 -17.72 15.06 5.97
C GLN A 158 -16.79 13.89 5.61
N LYS A 159 -16.88 12.79 6.35
CA LYS A 159 -16.13 11.55 6.04
C LYS A 159 -16.61 10.93 4.75
N ALA A 160 -17.92 10.79 4.58
CA ALA A 160 -18.50 10.25 3.36
C ALA A 160 -18.12 11.11 2.14
N GLY A 161 -18.22 12.45 2.25
CA GLY A 161 -17.82 13.38 1.20
C GLY A 161 -16.33 13.27 0.84
N PHE A 162 -15.45 13.17 1.84
CA PHE A 162 -14.01 12.94 1.61
C PHE A 162 -13.77 11.66 0.81
N TRP A 163 -14.33 10.52 1.23
CA TRP A 163 -14.13 9.25 0.54
C TRP A 163 -14.80 9.20 -0.84
N LEU A 164 -15.95 9.86 -1.00
CA LEU A 164 -16.59 10.02 -2.30
C LEU A 164 -15.67 10.79 -3.27
N LEU A 165 -15.08 11.89 -2.81
CA LEU A 165 -14.12 12.66 -3.62
C LEU A 165 -12.88 11.82 -3.97
N VAL A 166 -12.38 11.00 -3.04
CA VAL A 166 -11.27 10.07 -3.32
C VAL A 166 -11.65 9.10 -4.43
N VAL A 167 -12.83 8.47 -4.34
CA VAL A 167 -13.31 7.54 -5.37
C VAL A 167 -13.46 8.25 -6.73
N VAL A 168 -14.09 9.42 -6.77
CA VAL A 168 -14.26 10.20 -8.00
C VAL A 168 -12.90 10.58 -8.60
N ALA A 169 -11.97 11.11 -7.80
CA ALA A 169 -10.63 11.45 -8.27
C ALA A 169 -9.88 10.21 -8.79
N SER A 170 -10.01 9.08 -8.12
CA SER A 170 -9.40 7.81 -8.54
C SER A 170 -9.93 7.34 -9.89
N ILE A 171 -11.26 7.37 -10.09
CA ILE A 171 -11.89 7.01 -11.37
C ILE A 171 -11.43 7.94 -12.48
N MET A 172 -11.38 9.26 -12.24
CA MET A 172 -10.92 10.22 -13.24
C MET A 172 -9.46 9.96 -13.65
N ILE A 173 -8.58 9.64 -12.69
CA ILE A 173 -7.18 9.30 -12.96
C ILE A 173 -7.09 8.00 -13.76
N LEU A 174 -7.87 6.98 -13.41
CA LEU A 174 -7.88 5.69 -14.12
C LEU A 174 -8.39 5.84 -15.56
N LEU A 175 -9.47 6.61 -15.78
CA LEU A 175 -9.98 6.90 -17.12
C LEU A 175 -8.98 7.72 -17.94
N GLY A 176 -8.29 8.68 -17.31
CA GLY A 176 -7.22 9.44 -17.95
C GLY A 176 -6.03 8.56 -18.32
N ASN A 177 -5.62 7.64 -17.44
CA ASN A 177 -4.58 6.66 -17.71
C ASN A 177 -4.97 5.74 -18.86
N GLU A 178 -6.18 5.21 -18.85
CA GLU A 178 -6.71 4.35 -19.92
C GLU A 178 -6.73 5.07 -21.28
N TYR A 179 -7.04 6.36 -21.30
CA TYR A 179 -7.05 7.16 -22.52
C TYR A 179 -5.64 7.49 -23.05
N LEU A 180 -4.69 7.80 -22.17
CA LEU A 180 -3.34 8.27 -22.54
C LEU A 180 -2.30 7.15 -22.66
N HIS A 181 -2.41 6.14 -21.80
CA HIS A 181 -1.45 5.06 -21.58
C HIS A 181 -2.19 3.72 -21.40
N HIS A 182 -2.95 3.32 -22.41
CA HIS A 182 -3.67 2.05 -22.36
C HIS A 182 -2.70 0.86 -22.25
N ILE A 183 -2.88 0.05 -21.20
CA ILE A 183 -2.14 -1.19 -20.98
C ILE A 183 -3.16 -2.32 -20.90
N ASN A 184 -3.01 -3.33 -21.75
CA ASN A 184 -3.94 -4.45 -21.85
C ASN A 184 -3.76 -5.43 -20.68
N CYS A 185 -4.32 -5.05 -19.53
CA CYS A 185 -4.28 -5.81 -18.29
C CYS A 185 -5.19 -7.05 -18.36
N LYS A 186 -4.83 -8.12 -17.64
CA LYS A 186 -5.65 -9.35 -17.56
C LYS A 186 -5.93 -9.74 -16.11
N GLY A 187 -7.17 -10.16 -15.84
CA GLY A 187 -7.54 -10.72 -14.54
C GLY A 187 -7.19 -9.80 -13.37
N LEU A 188 -6.30 -10.26 -12.48
CA LEU A 188 -5.89 -9.53 -11.28
C LEU A 188 -4.96 -8.34 -11.55
N ASP A 189 -4.41 -8.19 -12.76
CA ASP A 189 -3.56 -7.05 -13.13
C ASP A 189 -4.32 -5.71 -12.95
N TYR A 190 -5.63 -5.71 -13.22
CA TYR A 190 -6.49 -4.55 -12.98
C TYR A 190 -6.57 -4.13 -11.51
N LEU A 191 -6.34 -5.06 -10.57
CA LEU A 191 -6.32 -4.73 -9.15
C LEU A 191 -5.13 -3.81 -8.84
N ALA A 192 -3.96 -4.08 -9.42
CA ALA A 192 -2.78 -3.24 -9.21
C ALA A 192 -3.00 -1.83 -9.75
N VAL A 193 -3.52 -1.71 -10.98
CA VAL A 193 -3.85 -0.41 -11.58
C VAL A 193 -4.89 0.35 -10.75
N ALA A 194 -5.95 -0.34 -10.31
CA ALA A 194 -6.98 0.25 -9.45
C ALA A 194 -6.42 0.73 -8.10
N MET A 195 -5.50 -0.01 -7.49
CA MET A 195 -4.80 0.39 -6.27
C MET A 195 -3.93 1.64 -6.49
N GLY A 196 -3.23 1.73 -7.62
CA GLY A 196 -2.49 2.93 -8.01
C GLY A 196 -3.39 4.15 -8.22
N GLY A 197 -4.52 3.97 -8.92
CA GLY A 197 -5.52 5.02 -9.08
C GLY A 197 -6.08 5.52 -7.74
N LEU A 198 -6.37 4.59 -6.81
CA LEU A 198 -6.80 4.92 -5.45
C LEU A 198 -5.73 5.68 -4.66
N PHE A 199 -4.46 5.26 -4.79
CA PHE A 199 -3.33 5.93 -4.16
C PHE A 199 -3.22 7.39 -4.63
N TYR A 200 -3.25 7.63 -5.95
CA TYR A 200 -3.19 8.98 -6.49
C TYR A 200 -4.42 9.82 -6.17
N GLY A 201 -5.62 9.24 -6.27
CA GLY A 201 -6.86 9.90 -5.89
C GLY A 201 -6.86 10.35 -4.44
N LEU A 202 -6.35 9.52 -3.53
CA LEU A 202 -6.16 9.88 -2.12
C LEU A 202 -5.20 11.07 -1.97
N ILE A 203 -4.04 11.05 -2.62
CA ILE A 203 -3.05 12.14 -2.52
C ILE A 203 -3.65 13.46 -3.01
N VAL A 204 -4.30 13.46 -4.19
CA VAL A 204 -4.92 14.66 -4.77
C VAL A 204 -5.95 15.26 -3.81
N VAL A 205 -6.83 14.44 -3.26
CA VAL A 205 -7.87 14.93 -2.34
C VAL A 205 -7.25 15.43 -1.04
N VAL A 206 -6.28 14.72 -0.46
CA VAL A 206 -5.59 15.18 0.75
C VAL A 206 -4.94 16.55 0.53
N LEU A 207 -4.21 16.73 -0.57
CA LEU A 207 -3.57 18.01 -0.92
C LEU A 207 -4.58 19.14 -1.11
N TRP A 208 -5.72 18.86 -1.76
CA TRP A 208 -6.82 19.81 -1.89
C TRP A 208 -7.33 20.26 -0.52
N TYR A 209 -7.61 19.32 0.40
CA TYR A 209 -8.11 19.65 1.73
C TYR A 209 -7.12 20.48 2.56
N TYR A 210 -5.80 20.23 2.47
CA TYR A 210 -4.81 21.09 3.13
C TYR A 210 -4.83 22.53 2.59
N ARG A 211 -4.98 22.70 1.27
CA ARG A 211 -5.06 24.02 0.65
C ARG A 211 -6.34 24.77 1.01
N TYR A 212 -7.46 24.06 1.17
CA TYR A 212 -8.71 24.69 1.58
C TYR A 212 -8.71 25.06 3.07
N SER A 213 -8.24 24.16 3.94
CA SER A 213 -8.18 24.42 5.39
C SER A 213 -7.24 25.58 5.75
N SER A 214 -6.14 25.77 5.02
CA SER A 214 -5.21 26.89 5.23
C SER A 214 -5.72 28.24 4.74
N ARG A 215 -6.71 28.24 3.82
CA ARG A 215 -7.37 29.46 3.33
C ARG A 215 -8.50 29.93 4.24
N SER A 216 -9.15 29.02 4.97
CA SER A 216 -10.22 29.36 5.93
C SER A 216 -9.71 30.00 7.23
N THR A 217 -8.39 30.05 7.44
CA THR A 217 -7.74 30.61 8.65
C THR A 217 -6.98 31.91 8.38
N ARG A 218 -7.15 32.52 7.20
CA ARG A 218 -6.70 33.87 6.86
C ARG A 218 -7.92 34.72 6.58
#